data_AF-A0A929ISQ8-F1
#
_entry.id   AF-A0A929ISQ8-F1
#
_cell.length_a   1.000
_cell.length_b   1.000
_cell.length_c   1.000
_cell.angle_alpha   90.00
_cell.angle_beta   90.00
_cell.angle_gamma   90.00
#
_symmetry.space_group_name_H-M   'P 1'
#
loop_
_entity.id
_entity.type
_entity.pdbx_description
1 polymer ?
#
loop_
_entity_poly.entity_id
_entity_poly.type
_entity_poly.pdbx_seq_one_letter_code
_entity_poly.pdbx_strand_id
1 'polypeptide(L)'
;LGVAAGTDDITNLRHVRPSADKRAAEEIANRERCEDFDKFKPLFEQVQQELDSGDRNTRKFELKAEIRPGSFFIVGGQKAYVADMDEIYTNAQGRTDARLRVIFDNGTESSMLMRSLQRALNKDDAGRRITDPVAGPLFSDAQTEEDQASGTIYVLRSKSDHPMVAGNRELVHKIGVTNMNVKQRIAGARLQPTFLMADVEVVATYELYNVNRSKLENLIHRIFDAARLNIEIMDRFGNPIVPREWFLVPLAAIDDAVEKITDGTISDYFYDIEKASLVSR
;
A
#
# COMPACT_ATOMS: atom_id res chain seq x y z
N LEU A 1 47.92 24.65 48.26
CA LEU A 1 46.49 25.03 48.21
C LEU A 1 46.23 25.70 46.86
N GLY A 2 45.93 24.90 45.83
CA GLY A 2 45.59 25.39 44.50
C GLY A 2 44.11 25.13 44.25
N VAL A 3 43.30 26.18 44.27
CA VAL A 3 41.88 26.12 43.92
C VAL A 3 41.81 26.32 42.41
N ALA A 4 41.61 25.24 41.66
CA ALA A 4 41.32 25.32 40.23
C ALA A 4 39.84 25.66 40.07
N ALA A 5 39.57 26.92 39.72
CA ALA A 5 38.26 27.35 39.26
C ALA A 5 37.93 26.59 37.97
N GLY A 6 36.92 25.72 38.03
CA GLY A 6 36.33 25.12 36.85
C GLY A 6 35.71 26.22 36.00
N THR A 7 36.30 26.47 34.84
CA THR A 7 35.73 27.32 33.80
C THR A 7 34.51 26.62 33.22
N ASP A 8 33.34 26.87 33.80
CA ASP A 8 32.09 26.66 33.08
C ASP A 8 32.06 27.65 31.91
N ASP A 9 32.44 27.12 30.75
CA ASP A 9 32.59 27.82 29.49
C ASP A 9 31.24 28.45 29.08
N ILE A 10 31.14 29.77 29.24
CA ILE A 10 29.96 30.62 28.99
C ILE A 10 29.42 30.49 27.55
N THR A 11 30.17 29.84 26.68
CA THR A 11 29.86 29.59 25.27
C THR A 11 28.93 28.37 25.04
N ASN A 12 28.70 27.54 26.06
CA ASN A 12 27.80 26.39 25.95
C ASN A 12 26.34 26.76 26.25
N LEU A 13 25.62 27.22 25.22
CA LEU A 13 24.18 27.48 25.24
C LEU A 13 23.38 26.17 25.42
N ARG A 14 23.29 25.65 26.66
CA ARG A 14 22.54 24.42 27.00
C ARG A 14 21.02 24.57 26.88
N HIS A 15 20.49 25.80 26.88
CA HIS A 15 19.04 26.08 26.91
C HIS A 15 18.47 26.71 25.63
N VAL A 16 19.28 26.96 24.60
CA VAL A 16 18.80 27.61 23.38
C VAL A 16 18.59 26.56 22.29
N ARG A 17 17.39 26.56 21.71
CA ARG A 17 17.07 25.71 20.54
C ARG A 17 18.13 25.94 19.45
N PRO A 18 18.78 24.89 18.93
CA PRO A 18 19.72 25.00 17.81
C PRO A 18 19.14 25.82 16.65
N SER A 19 19.96 26.61 15.95
CA SER A 19 19.51 27.47 14.84
C SER A 19 18.71 26.72 13.77
N ALA A 20 19.12 25.47 13.47
CA ALA A 20 18.40 24.59 12.55
C ALA A 20 16.99 24.21 13.05
N ASP A 21 16.79 24.12 14.35
CA ASP A 21 15.48 23.80 14.95
C ASP A 21 14.56 25.02 15.00
N LYS A 22 15.12 26.23 15.08
CA LYS A 22 14.35 27.46 14.92
C LYS A 22 13.83 27.58 13.49
N ARG A 23 14.70 27.37 12.48
CA ARG A 23 14.31 27.38 11.07
C ARG A 23 13.26 26.34 10.71
N ALA A 24 13.38 25.11 11.20
CA ALA A 24 12.37 24.08 10.95
C ALA A 24 11.01 24.45 11.60
N ALA A 25 11.02 25.03 12.80
CA ALA A 25 9.80 25.50 13.44
C ALA A 25 9.19 26.71 12.72
N GLU A 26 10.03 27.63 12.21
CA GLU A 26 9.62 28.79 11.41
C GLU A 26 9.05 28.37 10.04
N GLU A 27 9.65 27.39 9.34
CA GLU A 27 9.12 26.85 8.08
C GLU A 27 7.75 26.18 8.27
N ILE A 28 7.51 25.54 9.41
CA ILE A 28 6.21 24.92 9.74
C ILE A 28 5.19 25.96 10.21
N ALA A 29 5.65 27.06 10.81
CA ALA A 29 4.80 28.17 11.24
C ALA A 29 4.41 29.09 10.08
N ASN A 30 5.26 29.22 9.07
CA ASN A 30 4.95 29.90 7.82
C ASN A 30 4.03 29.02 6.98
N ARG A 31 2.74 29.19 7.23
CA ARG A 31 1.67 28.54 6.49
C ARG A 31 0.88 29.59 5.73
N GLU A 32 0.57 29.26 4.51
CA GLU A 32 -0.26 30.07 3.63
C GLU A 32 -1.62 29.41 3.49
N ARG A 33 -2.61 30.16 3.02
CA ARG A 33 -3.92 29.60 2.72
C ARG A 33 -3.78 28.64 1.54
N CYS A 34 -4.33 27.44 1.66
CA CYS A 34 -4.37 26.48 0.55
C CYS A 34 -5.56 26.82 -0.35
N GLU A 35 -5.31 27.30 -1.56
CA GLU A 35 -6.34 27.77 -2.49
C GLU A 35 -7.16 26.61 -3.08
N ASP A 36 -6.56 25.44 -3.28
CA ASP A 36 -7.19 24.21 -3.80
C ASP A 36 -7.52 23.21 -2.69
N PHE A 37 -7.70 23.69 -1.45
CA PHE A 37 -7.99 22.84 -0.29
C PHE A 37 -9.21 21.95 -0.47
N ASP A 38 -10.20 22.36 -1.27
CA ASP A 38 -11.39 21.56 -1.59
C ASP A 38 -11.04 20.20 -2.21
N LYS A 39 -9.90 20.08 -2.90
CA LYS A 39 -9.41 18.80 -3.43
C LYS A 39 -8.88 17.85 -2.33
N PHE A 40 -8.38 18.41 -1.24
CA PHE A 40 -7.71 17.65 -0.18
C PHE A 40 -8.59 17.44 1.05
N LYS A 41 -9.60 18.29 1.24
CA LYS A 41 -10.58 18.18 2.33
C LYS A 41 -11.22 16.77 2.41
N PRO A 42 -11.66 16.12 1.31
CA PRO A 42 -12.20 14.76 1.37
C PRO A 42 -11.20 13.75 1.92
N LEU A 43 -9.90 13.90 1.61
CA LEU A 43 -8.86 13.01 2.10
C LEU A 43 -8.69 13.12 3.62
N PHE A 44 -8.77 14.34 4.18
CA PHE A 44 -8.71 14.54 5.62
C PHE A 44 -9.94 14.02 6.35
N GLU A 45 -11.13 14.17 5.75
CA GLU A 45 -12.38 13.62 6.28
C GLU A 45 -12.34 12.09 6.28
N GLN A 46 -11.90 11.48 5.17
CA GLN A 46 -11.71 10.04 5.06
C GLN A 46 -10.72 9.52 6.11
N VAL A 47 -9.54 10.15 6.24
CA VAL A 47 -8.55 9.75 7.25
C VAL A 47 -9.10 9.87 8.66
N GLN A 48 -9.92 10.88 8.94
CA GLN A 48 -10.57 11.02 10.25
C GLN A 48 -11.54 9.86 10.50
N GLN A 49 -12.39 9.53 9.53
CA GLN A 49 -13.32 8.38 9.62
C GLN A 49 -12.58 7.05 9.79
N GLU A 50 -11.49 6.84 9.05
CA GLU A 50 -10.66 5.64 9.12
C GLU A 50 -9.92 5.52 10.47
N LEU A 51 -9.54 6.66 11.09
CA LEU A 51 -8.97 6.67 12.43
C LEU A 51 -10.03 6.38 13.51
N ASP A 52 -11.25 6.91 13.34
CA ASP A 52 -12.35 6.73 14.28
C ASP A 52 -12.91 5.30 14.27
N SER A 53 -12.94 4.66 13.09
CA SER A 53 -13.33 3.25 12.89
C SER A 53 -12.24 2.24 13.25
N GLY A 54 -10.97 2.67 13.32
CA GLY A 54 -9.82 1.81 13.60
C GLY A 54 -9.16 1.17 12.37
N ASP A 55 -9.65 1.48 11.17
CA ASP A 55 -9.06 1.04 9.88
C ASP A 55 -7.66 1.65 9.65
N ARG A 56 -7.40 2.83 10.20
CA ARG A 56 -6.06 3.42 10.31
C ARG A 56 -5.60 3.46 11.75
N ASN A 57 -4.31 3.24 11.92
CA ASN A 57 -3.64 3.39 13.19
C ASN A 57 -2.63 4.53 13.13
N THR A 58 -2.39 5.18 14.27
CA THR A 58 -1.27 6.10 14.41
C THR A 58 -0.13 5.38 15.10
N ARG A 59 1.09 5.56 14.58
CA ARG A 59 2.31 5.05 15.22
C ARG A 59 3.32 6.16 15.40
N LYS A 60 4.24 5.99 16.36
CA LYS A 60 5.34 6.94 16.54
C LYS A 60 6.12 7.06 15.24
N PHE A 61 6.50 8.29 14.89
CA PHE A 61 7.34 8.51 13.72
C PHE A 61 8.74 7.95 13.97
N GLU A 62 9.23 7.10 13.07
CA GLU A 62 10.56 6.49 13.14
C GLU A 62 11.40 6.91 11.92
N LEU A 63 12.72 6.94 12.05
CA LEU A 63 13.66 7.37 10.98
C LEU A 63 13.55 6.57 9.66
N LYS A 64 12.97 5.36 9.69
CA LYS A 64 12.71 4.52 8.50
C LYS A 64 11.35 4.79 7.85
N ALA A 65 10.54 5.69 8.39
CA ALA A 65 9.28 6.08 7.79
C ALA A 65 9.54 6.99 6.60
N GLU A 66 9.39 6.47 5.38
CA GLU A 66 9.52 7.24 4.14
C GLU A 66 8.48 8.37 4.13
N ILE A 67 8.96 9.62 4.20
CA ILE A 67 8.18 10.80 3.84
C ILE A 67 8.13 10.78 2.32
N ARG A 68 6.93 10.72 1.75
CA ARG A 68 6.68 10.66 0.31
C ARG A 68 5.30 11.24 0.01
N PRO A 69 5.03 11.68 -1.23
CA PRO A 69 3.67 12.07 -1.64
C PRO A 69 2.64 11.01 -1.25
N GLY A 70 1.45 11.47 -0.85
CA GLY A 70 0.36 10.59 -0.39
C GLY A 70 0.41 10.22 1.09
N SER A 71 1.48 10.55 1.82
CA SER A 71 1.64 10.16 3.22
C SER A 71 0.97 11.13 4.19
N PHE A 72 0.37 10.59 5.26
CA PHE A 72 -0.26 11.35 6.33
C PHE A 72 0.54 11.31 7.64
N PHE A 73 0.56 12.45 8.32
CA PHE A 73 1.27 12.65 9.57
C PHE A 73 0.44 13.50 10.53
N ILE A 74 0.78 13.42 11.81
CA ILE A 74 0.30 14.35 12.83
C ILE A 74 1.50 15.15 13.32
N VAL A 75 1.47 16.46 13.13
CA VAL A 75 2.50 17.42 13.56
C VAL A 75 1.84 18.59 14.27
N GLY A 76 2.28 18.88 15.48
CA GLY A 76 1.71 19.95 16.31
C GLY A 76 0.22 19.76 16.58
N GLY A 77 -0.23 18.51 16.69
CA GLY A 77 -1.64 18.14 16.87
C GLY A 77 -2.54 18.32 15.64
N GLN A 78 -1.96 18.64 14.47
CA GLN A 78 -2.71 18.81 13.21
C GLN A 78 -2.36 17.72 12.22
N LYS A 79 -3.34 17.27 11.44
CA LYS A 79 -3.09 16.32 10.36
C LYS A 79 -2.41 17.04 9.20
N ALA A 80 -1.31 16.46 8.72
CA ALA A 80 -0.51 16.96 7.62
C ALA A 80 -0.45 15.90 6.51
N TYR A 81 -0.69 16.33 5.27
CA TYR A 81 -0.67 15.53 4.06
C TYR A 81 0.46 16.01 3.14
N VAL A 82 1.31 15.10 2.68
CA VAL A 82 2.33 15.42 1.67
C VAL A 82 1.69 15.33 0.29
N ALA A 83 1.34 16.47 -0.28
CA ALA A 83 0.66 16.55 -1.58
C ALA A 83 1.62 16.36 -2.75
N ASP A 84 2.83 16.93 -2.66
CA ASP A 84 3.82 16.87 -3.72
C ASP A 84 5.25 16.88 -3.16
N MET A 85 6.21 16.40 -3.96
CA MET A 85 7.63 16.32 -3.65
C MET A 85 8.48 16.59 -4.89
N ASP A 86 9.35 17.59 -4.80
CA ASP A 86 10.36 17.88 -5.84
C ASP A 86 11.46 16.79 -5.89
N GLU A 87 12.28 16.83 -6.94
CA GLU A 87 13.41 15.92 -7.10
C GLU A 87 14.31 15.84 -5.85
N ILE A 88 14.60 14.61 -5.44
CA ILE A 88 15.46 14.35 -4.28
C ILE A 88 16.89 14.75 -4.63
N TYR A 89 17.44 15.68 -3.86
CA TYR A 89 18.82 16.12 -3.99
C TYR A 89 19.64 15.75 -2.77
N THR A 90 20.95 15.64 -2.95
CA THR A 90 21.89 15.46 -1.85
C THR A 90 22.45 16.81 -1.43
N ASN A 91 22.25 17.17 -0.17
CA ASN A 91 22.78 18.42 0.37
C ASN A 91 24.30 18.34 0.63
N ALA A 92 24.90 19.49 0.95
CA ALA A 92 26.34 19.61 1.24
C ALA A 92 26.86 18.73 2.40
N GLN A 93 25.97 18.10 3.18
CA GLN A 93 26.30 17.18 4.27
C GLN A 93 26.11 15.70 3.87
N GLY A 94 25.92 15.40 2.58
CA GLY A 94 25.74 14.03 2.07
C GLY A 94 24.41 13.40 2.44
N ARG A 95 23.41 14.21 2.81
CA ARG A 95 22.07 13.74 3.21
C ARG A 95 21.06 14.06 2.12
N THR A 96 20.11 13.16 1.90
CA THR A 96 18.99 13.38 0.99
C THR A 96 18.00 14.39 1.57
N ASP A 97 17.52 15.28 0.72
CA ASP A 97 16.47 16.26 1.02
C ASP A 97 15.62 16.49 -0.24
N ALA A 98 14.42 17.03 -0.04
CA ALA A 98 13.51 17.40 -1.12
C ALA A 98 12.59 18.51 -0.64
N ARG A 99 12.08 19.33 -1.55
CA ARG A 99 11.02 20.30 -1.25
C ARG A 99 9.68 19.58 -1.24
N LEU A 100 8.85 19.85 -0.25
CA LEU A 100 7.53 19.26 -0.10
C LEU A 100 6.47 20.34 -0.16
N ARG A 101 5.34 20.03 -0.79
CA ARG A 101 4.07 20.72 -0.58
C ARG A 101 3.29 19.97 0.48
N VAL A 102 3.17 20.56 1.67
CA VAL A 102 2.47 19.94 2.81
C VAL A 102 1.19 20.70 3.09
N ILE A 103 0.06 19.99 3.10
CA ILE A 103 -1.27 20.54 3.34
C ILE A 103 -1.72 20.12 4.74
N PHE A 104 -2.40 21.01 5.45
CA PHE A 104 -2.90 20.78 6.80
C PHE A 104 -4.43 20.73 6.82
N ASP A 105 -5.00 19.98 7.76
CA ASP A 105 -6.45 19.79 7.91
C ASP A 105 -7.23 21.09 8.22
N ASN A 106 -6.54 22.15 8.63
CA ASN A 106 -7.13 23.46 8.85
C ASN A 106 -7.21 24.36 7.60
N GLY A 107 -6.94 23.83 6.41
CA GLY A 107 -7.00 24.60 5.16
C GLY A 107 -5.77 25.44 4.84
N THR A 108 -4.66 25.18 5.51
CA THR A 108 -3.37 25.85 5.24
C THR A 108 -2.39 24.91 4.57
N GLU A 109 -1.43 25.46 3.85
CA GLU A 109 -0.33 24.70 3.26
C GLU A 109 1.02 25.34 3.58
N SER A 110 2.09 24.57 3.45
CA SER A 110 3.45 25.05 3.60
C SER A 110 4.38 24.33 2.62
N SER A 111 5.20 25.12 1.95
CA SER A 111 6.32 24.64 1.14
C SER A 111 7.55 24.51 2.03
N MET A 112 7.84 23.30 2.52
CA MET A 112 8.92 23.04 3.48
C MET A 112 9.86 21.95 3.00
N LEU A 113 11.05 21.88 3.60
CA LEU A 113 11.98 20.80 3.29
C LEU A 113 11.53 19.49 3.98
N MET A 114 11.77 18.36 3.32
CA MET A 114 11.51 17.02 3.87
C MET A 114 12.18 16.85 5.22
N ARG A 115 13.42 17.33 5.37
CA ARG A 115 14.12 17.30 6.66
C ARG A 115 13.53 18.21 7.73
N SER A 116 12.88 19.32 7.36
CA SER A 116 12.17 20.18 8.30
C SER A 116 10.95 19.46 8.88
N LEU A 117 10.16 18.81 8.02
CA LEU A 117 9.04 17.96 8.44
C LEU A 117 9.50 16.80 9.33
N GLN A 118 10.57 16.10 8.92
CA GLN A 118 11.15 14.99 9.68
C GLN A 118 11.60 15.42 11.08
N ARG A 119 12.26 16.58 11.21
CA ARG A 119 12.70 17.12 12.50
C ARG A 119 11.53 17.45 13.40
N ALA A 120 10.49 18.06 12.86
CA ALA A 120 9.31 18.39 13.63
C ALA A 120 8.56 17.16 14.13
N LEU A 121 8.43 16.14 13.29
CA LEU A 121 7.86 14.85 13.67
C LEU A 121 8.65 14.14 14.78
N ASN A 122 9.98 14.26 14.75
CA ASN A 122 10.83 13.67 15.79
C ASN A 122 10.84 14.46 17.10
N LYS A 123 10.62 15.77 17.04
CA LYS A 123 10.67 16.68 18.20
C LYS A 123 9.34 16.77 18.93
N ASP A 124 8.24 16.61 18.20
CA ASP A 124 6.91 16.60 18.75
C ASP A 124 6.62 15.25 19.42
N ASP A 125 6.31 15.25 20.72
CA ASP A 125 5.90 14.05 21.45
C ASP A 125 4.58 13.47 20.91
N ALA A 126 3.73 14.33 20.32
CA ALA A 126 2.53 13.96 19.59
C ALA A 126 2.80 13.67 18.10
N GLY A 127 4.06 13.72 17.66
CA GLY A 127 4.49 13.38 16.32
C GLY A 127 4.13 11.92 16.00
N ARG A 128 3.20 11.75 15.06
CA ARG A 128 2.76 10.42 14.63
C ARG A 128 2.77 10.31 13.12
N ARG A 129 3.09 9.11 12.64
CA ARG A 129 2.72 8.70 11.29
C ARG A 129 1.33 8.09 11.36
N ILE A 130 0.43 8.58 10.51
CA ILE A 130 -0.83 7.90 10.23
C ILE A 130 -0.47 6.77 9.27
N THR A 131 -0.74 5.52 9.65
CA THR A 131 -0.46 4.39 8.77
C THR A 131 -1.31 4.49 7.53
N ASP A 132 -0.81 3.92 6.43
CA ASP A 132 -1.67 3.60 5.31
C ASP A 132 -2.81 2.71 5.86
N PRO A 133 -4.04 2.83 5.33
CA PRO A 133 -5.19 2.10 5.87
C PRO A 133 -4.89 0.60 5.85
N VAL A 134 -5.24 -0.06 6.95
CA VAL A 134 -5.27 -1.52 7.05
C VAL A 134 -6.43 -1.98 6.17
N ALA A 135 -6.14 -2.06 4.87
CA ALA A 135 -6.97 -2.66 3.82
C ALA A 135 -8.50 -2.51 4.00
N GLY A 136 -8.99 -1.29 3.78
CA GLY A 136 -10.37 -0.97 3.37
C GLY A 136 -10.47 0.55 3.10
N PRO A 137 -11.28 1.04 2.14
CA PRO A 137 -11.80 0.43 0.91
C PRO A 137 -10.80 0.58 -0.26
N LEU A 138 -10.81 -0.37 -1.19
CA LEU A 138 -9.84 -0.47 -2.29
C LEU A 138 -10.12 0.45 -3.50
N PHE A 139 -11.18 1.26 -3.45
CA PHE A 139 -11.63 2.08 -4.58
C PHE A 139 -12.17 3.41 -4.06
N SER A 140 -11.49 4.51 -4.40
CA SER A 140 -12.03 5.86 -4.27
C SER A 140 -12.62 6.28 -5.61
N ASP A 141 -13.90 6.64 -5.64
CA ASP A 141 -14.68 7.08 -6.81
C ASP A 141 -14.24 8.42 -7.44
N ALA A 142 -12.98 8.82 -7.27
CA ALA A 142 -12.42 10.01 -7.91
C ALA A 142 -11.45 9.58 -9.02
N GLN A 143 -11.95 9.59 -10.25
CA GLN A 143 -11.09 9.54 -11.44
C GLN A 143 -10.23 10.81 -11.48
N THR A 144 -8.91 10.64 -11.32
CA THR A 144 -7.90 11.63 -11.72
C THR A 144 -6.99 11.00 -12.78
N GLU A 145 -6.67 11.76 -13.82
CA GLU A 145 -5.94 11.33 -15.04
C GLU A 145 -4.49 10.85 -14.83
N GLU A 146 -4.02 10.67 -13.58
CA GLU A 146 -2.63 10.31 -13.25
C GLU A 146 -2.42 9.02 -12.44
N ASP A 147 -3.46 8.24 -12.11
CA ASP A 147 -3.28 6.97 -11.37
C ASP A 147 -2.96 5.78 -12.30
N GLN A 148 -1.74 5.75 -12.85
CA GLN A 148 -1.29 4.75 -13.83
C GLN A 148 -0.85 3.39 -13.23
N ALA A 149 -1.77 2.69 -12.55
CA ALA A 149 -1.61 1.25 -12.36
C ALA A 149 -2.92 0.51 -12.66
N SER A 150 -3.17 0.25 -13.95
CA SER A 150 -4.18 -0.72 -14.37
C SER A 150 -3.66 -2.14 -14.09
N GLY A 151 -4.40 -2.90 -13.28
CA GLY A 151 -4.14 -4.33 -13.05
C GLY A 151 -5.20 -5.17 -13.73
N THR A 152 -4.81 -6.27 -14.36
CA THR A 152 -5.73 -7.26 -14.93
C THR A 152 -5.72 -8.51 -14.07
N ILE A 153 -6.87 -8.88 -13.50
CA ILE A 153 -7.08 -10.23 -12.95
C ILE A 153 -7.29 -11.15 -14.13
N TYR A 154 -6.56 -12.26 -14.18
CA TYR A 154 -6.75 -13.31 -15.17
C TYR A 154 -7.03 -14.64 -14.48
N VAL A 155 -8.01 -15.37 -15.02
CA VAL A 155 -8.42 -16.68 -14.54
C VAL A 155 -8.07 -17.70 -15.61
N LEU A 156 -7.33 -18.73 -15.22
CA LEU A 156 -6.86 -19.76 -16.12
C LEU A 156 -7.36 -21.14 -15.74
N ARG A 157 -7.56 -21.95 -16.76
CA ARG A 157 -7.81 -23.38 -16.66
C ARG A 157 -6.57 -24.15 -17.13
N SER A 158 -6.15 -25.15 -16.36
CA SER A 158 -5.00 -25.98 -16.73
C SER A 158 -5.41 -27.09 -17.70
N LYS A 159 -4.54 -27.37 -18.69
CA LYS A 159 -4.61 -28.56 -19.54
C LYS A 159 -3.76 -29.71 -19.02
N SER A 160 -3.26 -29.64 -17.77
CA SER A 160 -2.48 -30.72 -17.16
C SER A 160 -3.28 -32.03 -17.10
N ASP A 161 -2.58 -33.16 -17.27
CA ASP A 161 -3.13 -34.52 -17.14
C ASP A 161 -3.06 -35.05 -15.70
N HIS A 162 -2.60 -34.23 -14.75
CA HIS A 162 -2.61 -34.60 -13.34
C HIS A 162 -4.03 -35.01 -12.90
N PRO A 163 -4.24 -36.17 -12.23
CA PRO A 163 -5.58 -36.71 -11.97
C PRO A 163 -6.54 -35.72 -11.29
N MET A 164 -6.06 -34.97 -10.29
CA MET A 164 -6.84 -33.94 -9.59
C MET A 164 -7.28 -32.78 -10.49
N VAL A 165 -6.47 -32.45 -11.50
CA VAL A 165 -6.77 -31.37 -12.45
C VAL A 165 -7.70 -31.89 -13.52
N ALA A 166 -7.35 -33.02 -14.14
CA ALA A 166 -8.10 -33.59 -15.26
C ALA A 166 -9.54 -33.95 -14.88
N GLY A 167 -9.76 -34.45 -13.65
CA GLY A 167 -11.09 -34.77 -13.13
C GLY A 167 -11.94 -33.57 -12.71
N ASN A 168 -11.33 -32.39 -12.50
CA ASN A 168 -12.00 -31.22 -11.92
C ASN A 168 -11.73 -29.92 -12.71
N ARG A 169 -11.52 -30.01 -14.04
CA ARG A 169 -11.11 -28.86 -14.87
C ARG A 169 -12.07 -27.67 -14.81
N GLU A 170 -13.34 -27.90 -14.54
CA GLU A 170 -14.36 -26.84 -14.40
C GLU A 170 -14.32 -26.11 -13.05
N LEU A 171 -13.60 -26.65 -12.06
CA LEU A 171 -13.48 -26.09 -10.71
C LEU A 171 -12.03 -25.69 -10.37
N VAL A 172 -11.04 -26.25 -11.06
CA VAL A 172 -9.63 -25.93 -10.85
C VAL A 172 -9.25 -24.72 -11.66
N HIS A 173 -9.15 -23.58 -10.97
CA HIS A 173 -8.79 -22.31 -11.58
C HIS A 173 -7.51 -21.75 -10.96
N LYS A 174 -6.66 -21.20 -11.81
CA LYS A 174 -5.56 -20.33 -11.40
C LYS A 174 -6.02 -18.89 -11.48
N ILE A 175 -5.86 -18.15 -10.39
CA ILE A 175 -6.20 -16.73 -10.34
C ILE A 175 -4.91 -15.94 -10.15
N GLY A 176 -4.61 -15.03 -11.07
CA GLY A 176 -3.42 -14.19 -11.00
C GLY A 176 -3.70 -12.75 -11.36
N VAL A 177 -2.77 -11.87 -11.00
CA VAL A 177 -2.85 -10.43 -11.28
C VAL A 177 -1.62 -10.00 -12.08
N THR A 178 -1.82 -9.20 -13.13
CA THR A 178 -0.73 -8.71 -13.98
C THR A 178 -0.99 -7.30 -14.49
N ASN A 179 0.08 -6.54 -14.78
CA ASN A 179 0.00 -5.22 -15.42
C ASN A 179 0.48 -5.27 -16.89
N MET A 180 0.88 -6.46 -17.37
CA MET A 180 1.27 -6.68 -18.76
C MET A 180 0.18 -7.47 -19.47
N ASN A 181 0.26 -7.59 -20.79
CA ASN A 181 -0.72 -8.36 -21.55
C ASN A 181 -0.79 -9.81 -21.05
N VAL A 182 -2.01 -10.33 -20.80
CA VAL A 182 -2.23 -11.68 -20.27
C VAL A 182 -1.56 -12.75 -21.13
N LYS A 183 -1.58 -12.62 -22.47
CA LYS A 183 -0.92 -13.57 -23.37
C LYS A 183 0.60 -13.61 -23.17
N GLN A 184 1.21 -12.46 -22.87
CA GLN A 184 2.65 -12.40 -22.56
C GLN A 184 2.93 -13.01 -21.18
N ARG A 185 2.07 -12.77 -20.18
CA ARG A 185 2.21 -13.33 -18.84
C ARG A 185 2.17 -14.85 -18.82
N ILE A 186 1.32 -15.47 -19.64
CA ILE A 186 1.18 -16.93 -19.73
C ILE A 186 2.08 -17.58 -20.78
N ALA A 187 2.93 -16.79 -21.45
CA ALA A 187 3.84 -17.32 -22.47
C ALA A 187 4.76 -18.39 -21.88
N GLY A 188 4.80 -19.56 -22.51
CA GLY A 188 5.61 -20.69 -22.03
C GLY A 188 5.08 -21.35 -20.75
N ALA A 189 3.78 -21.28 -20.47
CA ALA A 189 3.14 -21.91 -19.30
C ALA A 189 3.56 -23.38 -19.10
N ARG A 190 3.58 -24.19 -20.16
CA ARG A 190 4.02 -25.60 -20.11
C ARG A 190 5.44 -25.85 -19.58
N LEU A 191 6.30 -24.83 -19.56
CA LEU A 191 7.68 -24.94 -19.05
C LEU A 191 7.84 -24.43 -17.62
N GLN A 192 6.76 -23.92 -17.02
CA GLN A 192 6.78 -23.18 -15.77
C GLN A 192 6.00 -23.94 -14.68
N PRO A 193 6.62 -24.20 -13.51
CA PRO A 193 5.96 -24.91 -12.41
C PRO A 193 4.69 -24.20 -11.90
N THR A 194 4.66 -22.85 -11.88
CA THR A 194 3.46 -22.11 -11.43
C THR A 194 2.21 -22.38 -12.28
N PHE A 195 2.37 -22.94 -13.48
CA PHE A 195 1.29 -23.35 -14.38
C PHE A 195 1.13 -24.88 -14.48
N LEU A 196 1.60 -25.62 -13.47
CA LEU A 196 1.49 -27.08 -13.40
C LEU A 196 2.22 -27.80 -14.55
N MET A 197 3.26 -27.16 -15.10
CA MET A 197 4.03 -27.68 -16.24
C MET A 197 3.14 -28.06 -17.45
N ALA A 198 2.03 -27.36 -17.62
CA ALA A 198 1.06 -27.60 -18.68
C ALA A 198 0.63 -26.32 -19.39
N ASP A 199 0.06 -26.47 -20.59
CA ASP A 199 -0.61 -25.37 -21.26
C ASP A 199 -1.85 -24.94 -20.48
N VAL A 200 -2.24 -23.68 -20.67
CA VAL A 200 -3.36 -23.05 -19.95
C VAL A 200 -4.28 -22.33 -20.93
N GLU A 201 -5.54 -22.23 -20.56
CA GLU A 201 -6.56 -21.48 -21.27
C GLU A 201 -7.04 -20.32 -20.41
N VAL A 202 -7.21 -19.14 -21.01
CA VAL A 202 -7.79 -17.98 -20.33
C VAL A 202 -9.31 -18.14 -20.37
N VAL A 203 -9.93 -18.26 -19.19
CA VAL A 203 -11.39 -18.41 -19.08
C VAL A 203 -12.09 -17.12 -18.68
N ALA A 204 -11.39 -16.21 -17.99
CA ALA A 204 -11.90 -14.87 -17.70
C ALA A 204 -10.75 -13.87 -17.51
N THR A 205 -11.06 -12.60 -17.77
CA THR A 205 -10.18 -11.45 -17.54
C THR A 205 -10.98 -10.27 -17.04
N TYR A 206 -10.51 -9.61 -15.99
CA TYR A 206 -11.14 -8.45 -15.39
C TYR A 206 -10.13 -7.31 -15.33
N GLU A 207 -10.45 -6.21 -15.98
CA GLU A 207 -9.64 -4.99 -15.95
C GLU A 207 -10.02 -4.16 -14.72
N LEU A 208 -9.01 -3.80 -13.95
CA LEU A 208 -9.16 -2.97 -12.75
C LEU A 208 -8.25 -1.75 -12.88
N TYR A 209 -8.79 -0.62 -12.47
CA TYR A 209 -8.08 0.66 -12.45
C TYR A 209 -7.69 1.00 -11.01
N ASN A 210 -6.58 1.72 -10.85
CA ASN A 210 -6.07 2.21 -9.55
C ASN A 210 -5.80 1.11 -8.51
N VAL A 211 -5.39 -0.09 -8.95
CA VAL A 211 -5.20 -1.23 -8.05
C VAL A 211 -3.74 -1.47 -7.67
N ASN A 212 -3.50 -1.63 -6.36
CA ASN A 212 -2.23 -2.16 -5.89
C ASN A 212 -2.20 -3.68 -6.11
N ARG A 213 -1.46 -4.12 -7.14
CA ARG A 213 -1.31 -5.53 -7.52
C ARG A 213 -1.01 -6.45 -6.34
N SER A 214 0.00 -6.11 -5.53
CA SER A 214 0.42 -6.96 -4.42
C SER A 214 -0.66 -7.08 -3.34
N LYS A 215 -1.43 -6.00 -3.10
CA LYS A 215 -2.57 -6.06 -2.16
C LYS A 215 -3.71 -6.92 -2.73
N LEU A 216 -4.03 -6.75 -4.02
CA LEU A 216 -5.09 -7.51 -4.69
C LEU A 216 -4.77 -9.02 -4.74
N GLU A 217 -3.54 -9.38 -5.06
CA GLU A 217 -3.08 -10.77 -5.07
C GLU A 217 -3.22 -11.40 -3.67
N ASN A 218 -2.77 -10.70 -2.64
CA ASN A 218 -2.92 -11.16 -1.25
C ASN A 218 -4.38 -11.27 -0.81
N LEU A 219 -5.26 -10.40 -1.31
CA LEU A 219 -6.68 -10.42 -1.01
C LEU A 219 -7.36 -11.66 -1.62
N ILE A 220 -7.15 -11.90 -2.92
CA ILE A 220 -7.65 -13.10 -3.61
C ILE A 220 -7.15 -14.36 -2.92
N HIS A 221 -5.87 -14.41 -2.56
CA HIS A 221 -5.28 -15.54 -1.85
C HIS A 221 -5.94 -15.78 -0.49
N ARG A 222 -6.35 -14.72 0.22
CA ARG A 222 -7.01 -14.82 1.52
C ARG A 222 -8.46 -15.27 1.39
N ILE A 223 -9.21 -14.73 0.42
CA ILE A 223 -10.62 -15.07 0.18
C ILE A 223 -10.76 -16.56 -0.12
N PHE A 224 -9.92 -17.07 -1.03
CA PHE A 224 -10.00 -18.45 -1.49
C PHE A 224 -9.00 -19.39 -0.80
N ASP A 225 -8.35 -18.96 0.29
CA ASP A 225 -7.31 -19.76 0.98
C ASP A 225 -7.84 -21.14 1.38
N ALA A 226 -9.08 -21.19 1.87
CA ALA A 226 -9.75 -22.40 2.30
C ALA A 226 -9.95 -23.43 1.16
N ALA A 227 -10.03 -22.94 -0.09
CA ALA A 227 -10.18 -23.76 -1.28
C ALA A 227 -8.88 -23.89 -2.09
N ARG A 228 -7.72 -23.55 -1.52
CA ARG A 228 -6.44 -23.65 -2.22
C ARG A 228 -6.13 -25.11 -2.57
N LEU A 229 -5.76 -25.31 -3.83
CA LEU A 229 -5.36 -26.62 -4.34
C LEU A 229 -3.92 -26.94 -3.88
N ASN A 230 -3.79 -27.98 -3.07
CA ASN A 230 -2.49 -28.46 -2.60
C ASN A 230 -2.00 -29.62 -3.47
N ILE A 231 -1.31 -29.30 -4.58
CA ILE A 231 -0.68 -30.29 -5.46
C ILE A 231 0.83 -30.01 -5.52
N GLU A 232 1.61 -31.06 -5.32
CA GLU A 232 3.05 -31.05 -5.54
C GLU A 232 3.35 -31.49 -6.98
N ILE A 233 4.19 -30.73 -7.66
CA ILE A 233 4.70 -31.04 -9.00
C ILE A 233 6.23 -30.98 -8.99
N MET A 234 6.87 -31.71 -9.90
CA MET A 234 8.30 -31.63 -10.09
C MET A 234 8.62 -30.53 -11.11
N ASP A 235 9.60 -29.69 -10.80
CA ASP A 235 10.18 -28.78 -11.78
C ASP A 235 11.04 -29.53 -12.80
N ARG A 236 11.57 -28.80 -13.80
CA ARG A 236 12.43 -29.38 -14.85
C ARG A 236 13.77 -29.95 -14.34
N PHE A 237 14.13 -29.68 -13.08
CA PHE A 237 15.33 -30.15 -12.40
C PHE A 237 15.02 -31.25 -11.36
N GLY A 238 13.75 -31.65 -11.22
CA GLY A 238 13.30 -32.65 -10.26
C GLY A 238 13.06 -32.13 -8.84
N ASN A 239 13.00 -30.81 -8.64
CA ASN A 239 12.65 -30.24 -7.34
C ASN A 239 11.13 -30.19 -7.17
N PRO A 240 10.59 -30.60 -5.99
CA PRO A 240 9.17 -30.48 -5.70
C PRO A 240 8.78 -29.01 -5.50
N ILE A 241 7.68 -28.60 -6.13
CA ILE A 241 7.11 -27.26 -6.03
C ILE A 241 5.60 -27.38 -5.80
N VAL A 242 5.07 -26.55 -4.89
CA VAL A 242 3.63 -26.42 -4.63
C VAL A 242 3.16 -25.03 -5.06
N PRO A 243 2.48 -24.90 -6.22
CA PRO A 243 1.92 -23.62 -6.67
C PRO A 243 0.81 -23.12 -5.74
N ARG A 244 0.85 -21.84 -5.34
CA ARG A 244 -0.10 -21.26 -4.36
C ARG A 244 -1.32 -20.56 -4.97
N GLU A 245 -1.29 -20.35 -6.28
CA GLU A 245 -2.28 -19.56 -7.03
C GLU A 245 -3.37 -20.43 -7.68
N TRP A 246 -3.48 -21.71 -7.30
CA TRP A 246 -4.52 -22.61 -7.82
C TRP A 246 -5.57 -22.89 -6.74
N PHE A 247 -6.83 -22.86 -7.12
CA PHE A 247 -7.97 -22.96 -6.23
C PHE A 247 -9.04 -23.88 -6.82
N LEU A 248 -9.79 -24.55 -5.95
CA LEU A 248 -10.95 -25.37 -6.31
C LEU A 248 -12.21 -24.54 -6.08
N VAL A 249 -12.50 -23.66 -7.04
CA VAL A 249 -13.54 -22.63 -6.96
C VAL A 249 -14.27 -22.54 -8.31
N PRO A 250 -15.61 -22.50 -8.35
CA PRO A 250 -16.35 -22.25 -9.58
C PRO A 250 -16.06 -20.86 -10.15
N LEU A 251 -16.16 -20.70 -11.48
CA LEU A 251 -15.95 -19.39 -12.12
C LEU A 251 -16.91 -18.33 -11.59
N ALA A 252 -18.18 -18.69 -11.35
CA ALA A 252 -19.19 -17.77 -10.80
C ALA A 252 -18.78 -17.19 -9.43
N ALA A 253 -18.14 -17.98 -8.56
CA ALA A 253 -17.66 -17.47 -7.28
C ALA A 253 -16.47 -16.51 -7.44
N ILE A 254 -15.68 -16.66 -8.51
CA ILE A 254 -14.63 -15.71 -8.87
C ILE A 254 -15.25 -14.42 -9.42
N ASP A 255 -16.25 -14.53 -10.30
CA ASP A 255 -17.01 -13.38 -10.81
C ASP A 255 -17.59 -12.55 -9.66
N ASP A 256 -18.31 -13.20 -8.74
CA ASP A 256 -18.87 -12.55 -7.54
C ASP A 256 -17.78 -11.91 -6.70
N ALA A 257 -16.64 -12.59 -6.49
CA ALA A 257 -15.54 -12.02 -5.71
C ALA A 257 -14.94 -10.79 -6.37
N VAL A 258 -14.79 -10.78 -7.70
CA VAL A 258 -14.30 -9.61 -8.42
C VAL A 258 -15.28 -8.46 -8.33
N GLU A 259 -16.58 -8.71 -8.50
CA GLU A 259 -17.62 -7.68 -8.34
C GLU A 259 -17.58 -7.07 -6.92
N LYS A 260 -17.51 -7.92 -5.89
CA LYS A 260 -17.41 -7.50 -4.50
C LYS A 260 -16.10 -6.79 -4.16
N ILE A 261 -15.03 -7.11 -4.87
CA ILE A 261 -13.78 -6.35 -4.78
C ILE A 261 -14.04 -4.97 -5.36
N THR A 262 -14.56 -4.87 -6.58
CA THR A 262 -14.80 -3.62 -7.29
C THR A 262 -15.76 -2.68 -6.55
N ASP A 263 -16.84 -3.20 -5.96
CA ASP A 263 -17.80 -2.41 -5.17
C ASP A 263 -17.31 -2.11 -3.73
N GLY A 264 -16.16 -2.65 -3.34
CA GLY A 264 -15.53 -2.42 -2.03
C GLY A 264 -16.15 -3.19 -0.86
N THR A 265 -17.14 -4.05 -1.08
CA THR A 265 -17.88 -4.76 -0.02
C THR A 265 -17.29 -6.13 0.34
N ILE A 266 -16.24 -6.59 -0.36
CA ILE A 266 -15.63 -7.93 -0.16
C ILE A 266 -15.20 -8.24 1.29
N SER A 267 -14.94 -7.22 2.11
CA SER A 267 -14.63 -7.37 3.54
C SER A 267 -15.75 -8.04 4.32
N ASP A 268 -16.99 -7.86 3.90
CA ASP A 268 -18.20 -8.37 4.55
C ASP A 268 -18.52 -9.81 4.12
N TYR A 269 -17.69 -10.40 3.26
CA TYR A 269 -17.91 -11.74 2.71
C TYR A 269 -16.77 -12.68 3.05
N PHE A 270 -17.05 -13.97 2.96
CA PHE A 270 -16.06 -15.03 2.95
C PHE A 270 -16.50 -16.14 1.99
N TYR A 271 -15.54 -16.92 1.49
CA TYR A 271 -15.85 -18.07 0.64
C TYR A 271 -16.22 -19.29 1.49
N ASP A 272 -17.40 -19.83 1.25
CA ASP A 272 -17.90 -21.06 1.87
C ASP A 272 -17.69 -22.23 0.89
N ILE A 273 -16.88 -23.21 1.30
CA ILE A 273 -16.55 -24.38 0.46
C ILE A 273 -17.76 -25.28 0.26
N GLU A 274 -18.63 -25.42 1.27
CA GLU A 274 -19.80 -26.31 1.18
C GLU A 274 -20.85 -25.76 0.22
N LYS A 275 -20.98 -24.43 0.18
CA LYS A 275 -21.90 -23.74 -0.75
C LYS A 275 -21.25 -23.39 -2.09
N ALA A 276 -19.92 -23.50 -2.18
CA ALA A 276 -19.11 -23.10 -3.32
C ALA A 276 -19.40 -21.65 -3.80
N SER A 277 -19.65 -20.75 -2.86
CA SER A 277 -20.04 -19.35 -3.12
C SER A 277 -19.52 -18.41 -2.05
N LEU A 278 -19.53 -17.11 -2.34
CA LEU A 278 -19.37 -16.09 -1.31
C LEU A 278 -20.64 -15.98 -0.46
N VAL A 279 -20.46 -15.86 0.85
CA VAL A 279 -21.53 -15.64 1.82
C VAL A 279 -21.15 -14.46 2.72
N SER A 280 -22.16 -13.71 3.16
CA SER A 280 -21.94 -12.64 4.13
C SER A 280 -21.43 -13.21 5.45
N ARG A 281 -20.49 -12.49 6.07
CA ARG A 281 -19.96 -12.78 7.40
C ARG A 281 -21.00 -12.65 8.49
#